data_AF-A0AAE0GEN1-F1
#
_entry.id   AF-A0AAE0GEN1-F1
#
_cell.length_a   1.000
_cell.length_b   1.000
_cell.length_c   1.000
_cell.angle_alpha   90.00
_cell.angle_beta   90.00
_cell.angle_gamma   90.00
#
_symmetry.space_group_name_H-M   'P 1'
#
loop_
_entity.id
_entity.type
_entity.pdbx_description
1 polymer ?
#
loop_
_entity_poly.entity_id
_entity_poly.type
_entity_poly.pdbx_seq_one_letter_code
_entity_poly.pdbx_strand_id
1 'polypeptide(L)'
;MTVTGEEYLQGLGLDVVGQPEDADFMLAHGTEVIAGVGPASLDDMRDLMEKAAPRKLPLIVANPDVVTVDGDALRPMPGTLAKWYEEMGGEVHFMGKPAEIVYTYARQMVGSENINSEKAQMIAVGDSLHHDVLGAVDAGIASIFVGGGIHAKELEMDSPNSEPPQGKYDNLYDVHGISPTYAVPYFRW
;
A
#
# COMPACT_ATOMS: atom_id res chain seq x y z
N MET A 1 15.91 -14.47 10.10
CA MET A 1 16.63 -13.34 9.49
C MET A 1 15.83 -12.12 9.86
N THR A 2 16.24 -11.40 10.90
CA THR A 2 15.53 -10.21 11.38
C THR A 2 16.16 -9.04 10.66
N VAL A 3 15.52 -8.57 9.59
CA VAL A 3 15.96 -7.35 8.90
C VAL A 3 15.65 -6.20 9.85
N THR A 4 16.69 -5.60 10.45
CA THR A 4 16.55 -4.36 11.21
C THR A 4 16.22 -3.25 10.23
N GLY A 5 15.13 -2.50 10.47
CA GLY A 5 14.51 -1.59 9.49
C GLY A 5 15.41 -0.50 8.88
N GLU A 6 16.60 -0.25 9.43
CA GLU A 6 17.56 0.73 8.92
C GLU A 6 18.18 0.37 7.56
N GLU A 7 18.23 -0.91 7.18
CA GLU A 7 18.86 -1.32 5.92
C GLU A 7 18.19 -0.69 4.68
N TYR A 8 16.88 -0.44 4.74
CA TYR A 8 16.12 0.17 3.64
C TYR A 8 16.35 1.67 3.48
N LEU A 9 16.95 2.32 4.47
CA LEU A 9 17.23 3.76 4.45
C LEU A 9 18.67 4.07 4.02
N GLN A 10 19.53 3.05 3.93
CA GLN A 10 20.92 3.22 3.52
C GLN A 10 21.02 3.78 2.10
N GLY A 11 21.89 4.78 1.93
CA GLY A 11 22.14 5.41 0.63
C GLY A 11 21.11 6.49 0.23
N LEU A 12 20.06 6.72 1.02
CA LEU A 12 19.09 7.78 0.77
C LEU A 12 19.55 9.16 1.28
N GLY A 13 20.67 9.23 2.02
CA GLY A 13 21.16 10.48 2.62
C GLY A 13 20.23 11.02 3.72
N LEU A 14 19.51 10.13 4.39
CA LEU A 14 18.61 10.46 5.49
C LEU A 14 19.29 10.18 6.84
N ASP A 15 19.10 11.10 7.79
CA ASP A 15 19.48 10.91 9.19
C ASP A 15 18.27 10.39 9.97
N VAL A 16 18.43 9.23 10.63
CA VAL A 16 17.37 8.63 11.45
C VAL A 16 17.41 9.22 12.85
N VAL A 17 16.31 9.85 13.27
CA VAL A 17 16.16 10.49 14.59
C VAL A 17 15.02 9.84 15.38
N GLY A 18 15.17 9.79 16.70
CA GLY A 18 14.21 9.13 17.59
C GLY A 18 13.11 10.04 18.14
N GLN A 19 13.19 11.34 17.92
CA GLN A 19 12.25 12.31 18.46
C GLN A 19 11.67 13.21 17.35
N PRO A 20 10.36 13.57 17.41
CA PRO A 20 9.75 14.46 16.43
C PRO A 20 10.36 15.87 16.42
N GLU A 21 11.02 16.29 17.50
CA GLU A 21 11.67 17.60 17.58
C GLU A 21 12.81 17.77 16.58
N ASP A 22 13.48 16.67 16.24
CA ASP A 22 14.68 16.65 15.41
C ASP A 22 14.37 16.18 13.97
N ALA A 23 13.10 15.91 13.65
CA ALA A 23 12.68 15.30 12.40
C ALA A 23 12.11 16.36 11.43
N ASP A 24 12.40 16.18 10.13
CA ASP A 24 11.75 16.95 9.05
C ASP A 24 10.44 16.30 8.59
N PHE A 25 10.33 14.97 8.70
CA PHE A 25 9.16 14.17 8.38
C PHE A 25 9.20 12.83 9.14
N MET A 26 8.08 12.12 9.18
CA MET A 26 8.01 10.75 9.70
C MET A 26 7.79 9.76 8.56
N LEU A 27 8.44 8.59 8.62
CA LEU A 27 8.24 7.50 7.66
C LEU A 27 7.65 6.28 8.36
N ALA A 28 6.42 5.91 7.99
CA ALA A 28 5.76 4.71 8.45
C ALA A 28 5.87 3.59 7.40
N HIS A 29 6.75 2.63 7.67
CA HIS A 29 6.95 1.43 6.84
C HIS A 29 6.69 0.12 7.62
N GLY A 30 6.37 0.22 8.91
CA GLY A 30 6.04 -0.88 9.81
C GLY A 30 5.43 -0.32 11.11
N THR A 31 5.11 -1.20 12.06
CA THR A 31 4.50 -0.83 13.36
C THR A 31 5.20 -1.47 14.56
N GLU A 32 6.41 -1.99 14.38
CA GLU A 32 7.13 -2.79 15.39
C GLU A 32 8.29 -2.06 16.08
N VAL A 33 8.81 -1.00 15.46
CA VAL A 33 10.08 -0.34 15.82
C VAL A 33 9.97 1.16 15.58
N ILE A 34 10.56 1.99 16.45
CA ILE A 34 10.68 3.44 16.25
C ILE A 34 12.15 3.78 16.04
N ALA A 35 12.48 4.40 14.91
CA ALA A 35 13.85 4.87 14.60
C ALA A 35 14.95 3.80 14.80
N GLY A 36 14.68 2.56 14.37
CA GLY A 36 15.61 1.43 14.53
C GLY A 36 15.68 0.83 15.95
N VAL A 37 15.01 1.45 16.94
CA VAL A 37 14.98 1.01 18.34
C VAL A 37 13.65 0.33 18.65
N GLY A 38 13.71 -0.90 19.18
CA GLY A 38 12.50 -1.66 19.49
C GLY A 38 12.72 -2.86 20.42
N PRO A 39 11.63 -3.56 20.79
CA PRO A 39 10.26 -3.41 20.26
C PRO A 39 9.55 -2.15 20.76
N ALA A 40 8.69 -1.58 19.92
CA ALA A 40 7.79 -0.49 20.27
C ALA A 40 6.34 -0.98 20.33
N SER A 41 5.56 -0.46 21.26
CA SER A 41 4.12 -0.71 21.34
C SER A 41 3.33 0.28 20.47
N LEU A 42 2.04 -0.02 20.25
CA LEU A 42 1.13 0.91 19.57
C LEU A 42 0.92 2.20 20.38
N ASP A 43 0.98 2.11 21.71
CA ASP A 43 0.88 3.29 22.58
C ASP A 43 2.11 4.18 22.40
N ASP A 44 3.33 3.60 22.31
CA ASP A 44 4.55 4.37 22.00
C ASP A 44 4.45 5.10 20.65
N MET A 45 3.89 4.42 19.63
CA MET A 45 3.65 5.01 18.30
C MET A 45 2.63 6.14 18.34
N ARG A 46 1.56 5.97 19.12
CA ARG A 46 0.52 6.98 19.30
C ARG A 46 1.07 8.22 20.01
N ASP A 47 1.83 8.02 21.09
CA ASP A 47 2.48 9.10 21.82
C ASP A 47 3.44 9.90 20.93
N LEU A 48 4.17 9.21 20.03
CA LEU A 48 5.04 9.85 19.03
C LEU A 48 4.23 10.74 18.08
N MET A 49 3.09 10.25 17.58
CA MET A 49 2.20 11.00 16.70
C MET A 49 1.58 12.22 17.36
N GLU A 50 1.13 12.10 18.61
CA GLU A 50 0.54 13.20 19.36
C GLU A 50 1.54 14.33 19.58
N LYS A 51 2.84 14.01 19.72
CA LYS A 51 3.93 15.02 19.75
C LYS A 51 4.23 15.62 18.38
N ALA A 52 4.10 14.83 17.32
CA ALA A 52 4.41 15.25 15.96
C ALA A 52 3.31 16.12 15.33
N ALA A 53 2.02 15.86 15.61
CA ALA A 53 0.90 16.53 14.95
C ALA A 53 0.90 18.07 15.14
N PRO A 54 1.13 18.63 16.34
CA PRO A 54 1.23 20.09 16.53
C PRO A 54 2.36 20.76 15.74
N ARG A 55 3.40 19.98 15.38
CA ARG A 55 4.55 20.42 14.59
C ARG A 55 4.28 20.38 13.09
N LYS A 56 3.16 19.78 12.66
CA LYS A 56 2.79 19.58 11.26
C LYS A 56 3.87 18.82 10.49
N LEU A 57 4.47 17.81 11.12
CA LEU A 57 5.41 16.94 10.42
C LEU A 57 4.64 16.11 9.39
N PRO A 58 5.08 16.06 8.12
CA PRO A 58 4.47 15.17 7.16
C PRO A 58 4.71 13.71 7.56
N LEU A 59 3.67 12.87 7.50
CA LEU A 59 3.79 11.43 7.66
C LEU A 59 3.76 10.75 6.30
N ILE A 60 4.90 10.20 5.88
CA ILE A 60 5.03 9.40 4.67
C ILE A 60 4.70 7.95 5.00
N VAL A 61 3.73 7.37 4.30
CA VAL A 61 3.25 6.01 4.53
C VAL A 61 3.65 5.14 3.35
N ALA A 62 4.60 4.24 3.57
CA ALA A 62 5.13 3.35 2.53
C ALA A 62 4.17 2.21 2.20
N ASN A 63 3.45 1.70 3.20
CA ASN A 63 2.40 0.68 3.01
C ASN A 63 1.06 1.20 3.55
N PRO A 64 0.07 1.50 2.68
CA PRO A 64 -1.23 2.05 3.10
C PRO A 64 -2.14 1.02 3.78
N ASP A 65 -1.79 -0.27 3.81
CA ASP A 65 -2.60 -1.31 4.44
C ASP A 65 -2.87 -0.97 5.91
N VAL A 66 -4.13 -1.13 6.35
CA VAL A 66 -4.53 -0.82 7.73
C VAL A 66 -4.29 -2.00 8.66
N VAL A 67 -4.52 -3.23 8.19
CA VAL A 67 -4.32 -4.47 8.94
C VAL A 67 -3.77 -5.58 8.03
N THR A 68 -3.07 -6.53 8.62
CA THR A 68 -2.70 -7.79 7.95
C THR A 68 -3.06 -8.99 8.82
N VAL A 69 -3.19 -10.16 8.19
CA VAL A 69 -3.44 -11.43 8.87
C VAL A 69 -2.10 -12.07 9.25
N ASP A 70 -1.90 -12.32 10.54
CA ASP A 70 -0.75 -13.03 11.08
C ASP A 70 -1.23 -14.26 11.86
N GLY A 71 -1.29 -15.41 11.18
CA GLY A 71 -1.92 -16.61 11.70
C GLY A 71 -3.41 -16.39 11.96
N ASP A 72 -3.83 -16.55 13.23
CA ASP A 72 -5.21 -16.34 13.67
C ASP A 72 -5.48 -14.91 14.20
N ALA A 73 -4.48 -14.02 14.18
CA ALA A 73 -4.58 -12.66 14.72
C ALA A 73 -4.49 -11.59 13.63
N LEU A 74 -5.18 -10.47 13.85
CA LEU A 74 -5.01 -9.26 13.03
C LEU A 74 -3.89 -8.41 13.63
N ARG A 75 -2.93 -8.03 12.79
CA ARG A 75 -1.86 -7.09 13.15
C ARG A 75 -2.10 -5.73 12.50
N PRO A 76 -2.00 -4.62 13.25
CA PRO A 76 -2.00 -3.28 12.66
C PRO A 76 -0.86 -3.10 11.66
N MET A 77 -1.12 -2.33 10.63
CA MET A 77 -0.17 -1.98 9.57
C MET A 77 -0.06 -0.45 9.47
N PRO A 78 0.90 0.11 8.71
CA PRO A 78 1.15 1.55 8.69
C PRO A 78 -0.04 2.43 8.26
N GLY A 79 -1.05 1.89 7.59
CA GLY A 79 -2.32 2.58 7.35
C GLY A 79 -3.11 2.88 8.64
N THR A 80 -2.95 2.08 9.70
CA THR A 80 -3.54 2.40 11.03
C THR A 80 -2.90 3.66 11.61
N LEU A 81 -1.58 3.76 11.48
CA LEU A 81 -0.79 4.93 11.89
C LEU A 81 -1.22 6.19 11.10
N ALA A 82 -1.40 6.04 9.79
CA ALA A 82 -1.91 7.09 8.92
C ALA A 82 -3.26 7.66 9.40
N LYS A 83 -4.22 6.77 9.66
CA LYS A 83 -5.56 7.14 10.12
C LYS A 83 -5.53 7.92 11.44
N TRP A 84 -4.77 7.45 12.42
CA TRP A 84 -4.62 8.16 13.69
C TRP A 84 -4.04 9.55 13.49
N TYR A 85 -3.03 9.67 12.62
CA TYR A 85 -2.38 10.94 12.37
C TYR A 85 -3.31 11.95 11.67
N GLU A 86 -4.13 11.51 10.71
CA GLU A 86 -5.17 12.34 10.09
C GLU A 86 -6.22 12.79 11.11
N GLU A 87 -6.67 11.90 12.00
CA GLU A 87 -7.61 12.24 13.08
C GLU A 87 -7.04 13.29 14.05
N MET A 88 -5.71 13.31 14.23
CA MET A 88 -4.99 14.32 14.99
C MET A 88 -4.74 15.63 14.21
N GLY A 89 -5.18 15.71 12.95
CA GLY A 89 -4.98 16.87 12.07
C GLY A 89 -3.60 16.94 11.42
N GLY A 90 -2.84 15.84 11.43
CA GLY A 90 -1.57 15.69 10.75
C GLY A 90 -1.72 15.51 9.24
N GLU A 91 -0.66 15.81 8.49
CA GLU A 91 -0.60 15.64 7.04
C GLU A 91 -0.02 14.26 6.70
N VAL A 92 -0.69 13.51 5.81
CA VAL A 92 -0.29 12.16 5.40
C VAL A 92 -0.05 12.10 3.89
N HIS A 93 1.06 11.48 3.50
CA HIS A 93 1.39 11.17 2.11
C HIS A 93 1.53 9.66 1.91
N PHE A 94 0.62 9.06 1.16
CA PHE A 94 0.70 7.65 0.78
C PHE A 94 1.61 7.48 -0.44
N MET A 95 2.61 6.61 -0.32
CA MET A 95 3.56 6.30 -1.41
C MET A 95 3.23 4.97 -2.13
N GLY A 96 2.27 4.21 -1.61
CA GLY A 96 1.80 2.95 -2.19
C GLY A 96 0.56 3.13 -3.07
N LYS A 97 0.09 2.02 -3.67
CA LYS A 97 -1.16 1.96 -4.42
C LYS A 97 -2.36 2.37 -3.53
N PRO A 98 -3.34 3.15 -4.03
CA PRO A 98 -3.56 3.52 -5.44
C PRO A 98 -2.84 4.81 -5.87
N ALA A 99 -1.96 5.40 -5.05
CA ALA A 99 -1.36 6.70 -5.36
C ALA A 99 -0.61 6.72 -6.70
N GLU A 100 -0.74 7.82 -7.45
CA GLU A 100 -0.16 7.99 -8.78
C GLU A 100 1.37 7.79 -8.80
N ILE A 101 2.04 8.09 -7.69
CA ILE A 101 3.51 8.08 -7.59
C ILE A 101 4.12 6.73 -7.98
N VAL A 102 3.49 5.61 -7.59
CA VAL A 102 4.01 4.26 -7.91
C VAL A 102 3.94 3.99 -9.41
N TYR A 103 2.87 4.44 -10.08
CA TYR A 103 2.68 4.27 -11.52
C TYR A 103 3.59 5.19 -12.32
N THR A 104 3.79 6.42 -11.86
CA THR A 104 4.75 7.36 -12.47
C THR A 104 6.17 6.82 -12.40
N TYR A 105 6.58 6.27 -11.26
CA TYR A 105 7.90 5.65 -11.13
C TYR A 105 8.03 4.39 -11.99
N ALA A 106 7.01 3.53 -12.01
CA ALA A 106 6.99 2.36 -12.91
C ALA A 106 7.13 2.76 -14.39
N ARG A 107 6.44 3.83 -14.83
CA ARG A 107 6.61 4.40 -16.19
C ARG A 107 8.04 4.83 -16.46
N GLN A 108 8.67 5.53 -15.51
CA GLN A 108 10.04 6.01 -15.65
C GLN A 108 11.04 4.86 -15.75
N MET A 109 10.86 3.80 -14.95
CA MET A 109 11.69 2.60 -15.00
C MET A 109 11.59 1.88 -16.34
N VAL A 110 10.38 1.78 -16.91
CA VAL A 110 10.19 1.17 -18.23
C VAL A 110 10.75 2.06 -19.34
N GLY A 111 10.60 3.39 -19.22
CA GLY A 111 11.07 4.37 -20.20
C GLY A 111 12.57 4.63 -20.19
N SER A 112 13.27 4.37 -19.08
CA SER A 112 14.74 4.46 -19.00
C SER A 112 15.43 3.31 -19.74
N GLU A 113 14.73 2.20 -19.97
CA GLU A 113 15.23 1.04 -20.72
C GLU A 113 14.66 0.98 -22.15
N ASN A 114 15.13 1.84 -23.06
CA ASN A 114 14.91 1.74 -24.53
C ASN A 114 13.46 1.59 -25.06
N ILE A 115 12.44 1.61 -24.21
CA ILE A 115 11.04 1.61 -24.60
C ILE A 115 10.67 3.08 -24.75
N ASN A 116 10.29 3.48 -25.97
CA ASN A 116 9.72 4.80 -26.19
C ASN A 116 8.55 4.99 -25.21
N SER A 117 8.71 5.87 -24.22
CA SER A 117 7.77 6.03 -23.10
C SER A 117 6.38 6.46 -23.56
N GLU A 118 6.25 7.09 -24.73
CA GLU A 118 4.96 7.41 -25.36
C GLU A 118 4.25 6.16 -25.93
N LYS A 119 4.95 5.04 -26.07
CA LYS A 119 4.44 3.76 -26.58
C LYS A 119 4.44 2.63 -25.55
N ALA A 120 4.95 2.87 -24.32
CA ALA A 120 4.98 1.86 -23.27
C ALA A 120 3.54 1.50 -22.85
N GLN A 121 3.02 0.40 -23.38
CA GLN A 121 1.75 -0.16 -22.92
C GLN A 121 2.01 -0.86 -21.60
N MET A 122 1.55 -0.26 -20.51
CA MET A 122 1.61 -0.86 -19.18
C MET A 122 0.26 -1.48 -18.83
N ILE A 123 0.33 -2.57 -18.06
CA ILE A 123 -0.84 -3.20 -17.46
C ILE A 123 -0.52 -3.49 -16.00
N ALA A 124 -1.39 -3.04 -15.09
CA ALA A 124 -1.30 -3.38 -13.68
C ALA A 124 -1.93 -4.76 -13.46
N VAL A 125 -1.29 -5.62 -12.67
CA VAL A 125 -1.83 -6.93 -12.32
C VAL A 125 -1.88 -7.03 -10.80
N GLY A 126 -3.06 -7.32 -10.25
CA GLY A 126 -3.24 -7.42 -8.81
C GLY A 126 -4.64 -7.86 -8.42
N ASP A 127 -4.83 -8.09 -7.13
CA ASP A 127 -6.02 -8.71 -6.56
C ASP A 127 -6.87 -7.76 -5.73
N SER A 128 -6.45 -6.50 -5.56
CA SER A 128 -7.21 -5.49 -4.84
C SER A 128 -7.90 -4.51 -5.78
N LEU A 129 -9.23 -4.39 -5.67
CA LEU A 129 -9.97 -3.37 -6.41
C LEU A 129 -9.56 -1.95 -5.99
N HIS A 130 -9.40 -1.71 -4.69
CA HIS A 130 -9.14 -0.37 -4.15
C HIS A 130 -7.67 0.07 -4.25
N HIS A 131 -6.74 -0.85 -4.47
CA HIS A 131 -5.31 -0.53 -4.60
C HIS A 131 -4.83 -0.72 -6.04
N ASP A 132 -4.89 -1.94 -6.57
CA ASP A 132 -4.34 -2.27 -7.88
C ASP A 132 -5.20 -1.72 -9.00
N VAL A 133 -6.48 -2.05 -8.99
CA VAL A 133 -7.39 -1.69 -10.08
C VAL A 133 -7.69 -0.20 -10.06
N LEU A 134 -8.02 0.36 -8.89
CA LEU A 134 -8.25 1.80 -8.74
C LEU A 134 -7.00 2.60 -9.14
N GLY A 135 -5.82 2.21 -8.67
CA GLY A 135 -4.59 2.91 -9.04
C GLY A 135 -4.30 2.84 -10.54
N ALA A 136 -4.61 1.73 -11.20
CA ALA A 136 -4.48 1.60 -12.65
C ALA A 136 -5.48 2.49 -13.41
N VAL A 137 -6.74 2.54 -12.95
CA VAL A 137 -7.79 3.42 -13.48
C VAL A 137 -7.37 4.89 -13.36
N ASP A 138 -6.93 5.31 -12.18
CA ASP A 138 -6.49 6.69 -11.90
C ASP A 138 -5.23 7.06 -12.71
N ALA A 139 -4.32 6.11 -12.89
CA ALA A 139 -3.12 6.28 -13.70
C ALA A 139 -3.37 6.19 -15.22
N GLY A 140 -4.61 5.90 -15.65
CA GLY A 140 -4.99 5.79 -17.06
C GLY A 140 -4.38 4.60 -17.80
N ILE A 141 -4.11 3.48 -17.11
CA ILE A 141 -3.52 2.27 -17.68
C ILE A 141 -4.46 1.07 -17.57
N ALA A 142 -4.20 0.02 -18.36
CA ALA A 142 -4.99 -1.20 -18.28
C ALA A 142 -4.74 -1.94 -16.95
N SER A 143 -5.71 -2.75 -16.52
CA SER A 143 -5.58 -3.63 -15.36
C SER A 143 -6.06 -5.05 -15.63
N ILE A 144 -5.39 -6.03 -15.00
CA ILE A 144 -5.85 -7.41 -14.84
C ILE A 144 -6.14 -7.63 -13.37
N PHE A 145 -7.41 -7.81 -13.04
CA PHE A 145 -7.84 -8.19 -11.70
C PHE A 145 -7.70 -9.69 -11.48
N VAL A 146 -7.08 -10.10 -10.38
CA VAL A 146 -6.90 -11.50 -9.98
C VAL A 146 -7.92 -11.85 -8.89
N GLY A 147 -8.99 -12.55 -9.27
CA GLY A 147 -10.12 -12.82 -8.36
C GLY A 147 -9.78 -13.70 -7.16
N GLY A 148 -8.83 -14.63 -7.31
CA GLY A 148 -8.43 -15.57 -6.27
C GLY A 148 -7.59 -14.99 -5.13
N GLY A 149 -7.46 -13.66 -5.04
CA GLY A 149 -6.78 -12.97 -3.93
C GLY A 149 -7.76 -12.41 -2.89
N ILE A 150 -7.57 -11.16 -2.44
CA ILE A 150 -8.32 -10.61 -1.29
C ILE A 150 -9.86 -10.65 -1.42
N HIS A 151 -10.40 -10.59 -2.64
CA HIS A 151 -11.84 -10.65 -2.90
C HIS A 151 -12.38 -12.07 -3.15
N ALA A 152 -11.55 -13.12 -3.00
CA ALA A 152 -11.95 -14.51 -3.29
C ALA A 152 -13.22 -14.95 -2.55
N LYS A 153 -13.40 -14.52 -1.30
CA LYS A 153 -14.59 -14.83 -0.50
C LYS A 153 -15.85 -14.18 -1.04
N GLU A 154 -15.78 -12.93 -1.49
CA GLU A 154 -16.91 -12.20 -2.09
C GLU A 154 -17.31 -12.81 -3.45
N LEU A 155 -16.30 -13.32 -4.14
CA LEU A 155 -16.41 -14.03 -5.41
C LEU A 155 -16.82 -15.51 -5.25
N GLU A 156 -16.99 -16.02 -4.02
CA GLU A 156 -17.32 -17.43 -3.74
C GLU A 156 -16.31 -18.42 -4.35
N MET A 157 -15.03 -18.05 -4.31
CA MET A 157 -13.92 -18.86 -4.81
C MET A 157 -13.27 -19.66 -3.66
N ASP A 158 -13.88 -20.79 -3.33
CA ASP A 158 -13.58 -21.56 -2.11
C ASP A 158 -12.45 -22.60 -2.27
N SER A 159 -11.87 -22.74 -3.46
CA SER A 159 -10.82 -23.74 -3.71
C SER A 159 -9.81 -23.27 -4.75
N PRO A 160 -8.55 -23.75 -4.72
CA PRO A 160 -7.60 -23.48 -5.78
C PRO A 160 -8.20 -23.89 -7.13
N ASN A 161 -8.17 -22.97 -8.10
CA ASN A 161 -8.70 -23.16 -9.46
C ASN A 161 -10.23 -23.07 -9.61
N SER A 162 -10.98 -22.65 -8.59
CA SER A 162 -12.41 -22.35 -8.77
C SER A 162 -12.61 -21.09 -9.62
N GLU A 163 -13.62 -21.08 -10.48
CA GLU A 163 -14.09 -19.86 -11.12
C GLU A 163 -15.26 -19.28 -10.32
N PRO A 164 -15.39 -17.94 -10.25
CA PRO A 164 -16.53 -17.34 -9.60
C PRO A 164 -17.82 -17.66 -10.37
N PRO A 165 -18.95 -17.87 -9.67
CA PRO A 165 -20.26 -17.99 -10.30
C PRO A 165 -20.58 -16.83 -11.25
N GLN A 166 -21.44 -17.10 -12.24
CA GLN A 166 -21.86 -16.10 -13.21
C GLN A 166 -22.43 -14.85 -12.51
N GLY A 167 -21.99 -13.66 -12.94
CA GLY A 167 -22.44 -12.37 -12.41
C GLY A 167 -21.76 -11.93 -11.10
N LYS A 168 -20.88 -12.76 -10.51
CA LYS A 168 -20.16 -12.39 -9.29
C LYS A 168 -19.14 -11.28 -9.48
N TYR A 169 -18.42 -11.29 -10.61
CA TYR A 169 -17.55 -10.17 -10.96
C TYR A 169 -18.34 -8.88 -11.14
N ASP A 170 -19.42 -8.91 -11.92
CA ASP A 170 -20.26 -7.72 -12.15
C ASP A 170 -20.80 -7.15 -10.84
N ASN A 171 -21.36 -8.01 -9.96
CA ASN A 171 -21.82 -7.58 -8.64
C ASN A 171 -20.70 -7.00 -7.77
N LEU A 172 -19.51 -7.62 -7.78
CA LEU A 172 -18.36 -7.10 -7.03
C LEU A 172 -17.99 -5.70 -7.53
N TYR A 173 -17.92 -5.51 -8.85
CA TYR A 173 -17.57 -4.22 -9.44
C TYR A 173 -18.64 -3.16 -9.18
N ASP A 174 -19.93 -3.52 -9.24
CA ASP A 174 -21.04 -2.63 -8.93
C ASP A 174 -21.03 -2.19 -7.46
N VAL A 175 -20.75 -3.12 -6.53
CA VAL A 175 -20.68 -2.83 -5.09
C VAL A 175 -19.52 -1.87 -4.77
N HIS A 176 -18.36 -2.05 -5.39
CA HIS A 176 -17.19 -1.23 -5.14
C HIS A 176 -17.11 0.03 -6.03
N GLY A 177 -17.89 0.09 -7.11
CA GLY A 177 -17.82 1.17 -8.10
C GLY A 177 -16.51 1.23 -8.87
N ILE A 178 -15.76 0.12 -8.93
CA ILE A 178 -14.43 0.03 -9.56
C ILE A 178 -14.43 -1.18 -10.50
N SER A 179 -14.04 -0.98 -11.75
CA SER A 179 -14.03 -2.04 -12.78
C SER A 179 -12.65 -2.16 -13.44
N PRO A 180 -12.09 -3.39 -13.54
CA PRO A 180 -10.82 -3.61 -14.24
C PRO A 180 -11.00 -3.68 -15.76
N THR A 181 -9.89 -3.60 -16.51
CA THR A 181 -9.92 -3.83 -17.98
C THR A 181 -10.14 -5.31 -18.30
N TYR A 182 -9.49 -6.19 -17.54
CA TYR A 182 -9.57 -7.63 -17.67
C TYR A 182 -9.64 -8.26 -16.28
N ALA A 183 -10.17 -9.48 -16.20
CA ALA A 183 -10.17 -10.26 -14.98
C ALA A 183 -9.75 -11.70 -15.27
N VAL A 184 -9.02 -12.29 -14.33
CA VAL A 184 -8.66 -13.71 -14.33
C VAL A 184 -8.95 -14.28 -12.93
N PRO A 185 -9.35 -15.56 -12.82
CA PRO A 185 -9.55 -16.18 -11.53
C PRO A 185 -8.21 -16.32 -10.77
N TYR A 186 -7.13 -16.68 -11.47
CA TYR A 186 -5.80 -16.82 -10.88
C TYR A 186 -4.73 -16.36 -11.86
N PHE A 187 -3.63 -15.82 -11.33
CA PHE A 187 -2.43 -15.56 -12.10
C PHE A 187 -1.56 -16.82 -12.14
N ARG A 188 -1.23 -17.29 -13.35
CA ARG A 188 -0.43 -18.51 -13.57
C ARG A 188 0.67 -18.22 -14.60
N TRP A 189 1.87 -18.72 -14.33
CA TRP A 189 3.03 -18.71 -15.23
C TRP A 189 3.27 -20.09 -15.83
#